data_AF-G2XXB9-F1
#
_entry.id   AF-G2XXB9-F1
#
_cell.length_a   1.000
_cell.length_b   1.000
_cell.length_c   1.000
_cell.angle_alpha   90.00
_cell.angle_beta   90.00
_cell.angle_gamma   90.00
#
_symmetry.space_group_name_H-M   'P 1'
#
loop_
_entity.id
_entity.type
_entity.pdbx_description
1 polymer ?
#
loop_
_entity_poly.entity_id
_entity_poly.type
_entity_poly.pdbx_seq_one_letter_code
_entity_poly.pdbx_strand_id
1 'polypeptide(L)'
;MHHHLKPLQGTFIPKFYGEAIHDGSPALVLSKILEQSLHDIDFDTRPEADVPILEAKLEENFKILTEYGVFYRDPEPCNIFEVEDRVMIFDLE
;
A
#
# COMPACT_ATOMS: atom_id res chain seq x y z
N MET A 1 7.82 -12.98 -0.67
CA MET A 1 8.06 -11.59 -0.20
C MET A 1 9.50 -11.45 0.31
N HIS A 2 10.24 -10.40 -0.08
CA HIS A 2 11.67 -10.29 0.22
C HIS A 2 11.96 -9.97 1.70
N HIS A 3 13.00 -10.60 2.28
CA HIS A 3 13.37 -10.43 3.69
C HIS A 3 13.69 -8.98 4.08
N HIS A 4 14.20 -8.18 3.14
CA HIS A 4 14.51 -6.77 3.39
C HIS A 4 13.25 -5.91 3.57
N LEU A 5 12.07 -6.34 3.11
CA LEU A 5 10.80 -5.61 3.28
C LEU A 5 10.13 -5.86 4.63
N LYS A 6 10.65 -6.79 5.43
CA LYS A 6 10.09 -7.13 6.73
C LYS A 6 9.87 -5.91 7.66
N PRO A 7 10.77 -4.90 7.70
CA PRO A 7 10.55 -3.70 8.51
C PRO A 7 9.39 -2.82 8.05
N LEU A 8 8.95 -2.94 6.79
CA LEU A 8 7.87 -2.14 6.22
C LEU A 8 6.47 -2.73 6.49
N GLN A 9 6.42 -4.00 6.85
CA GLN A 9 5.18 -4.75 7.03
C GLN A 9 4.35 -4.25 8.21
N GLY A 10 3.07 -4.00 7.95
CA GLY A 10 2.11 -3.47 8.92
C GLY A 10 2.06 -1.95 9.00
N THR A 11 2.99 -1.26 8.35
CA THR A 11 3.02 0.21 8.31
C THR A 11 2.90 0.72 6.89
N PHE A 12 3.80 0.34 5.99
CA PHE A 12 3.82 0.83 4.60
C PHE A 12 3.27 -0.18 3.60
N ILE A 13 3.34 -1.48 3.95
CA ILE A 13 2.82 -2.60 3.16
C ILE A 13 2.11 -3.60 4.09
N PRO A 14 1.20 -4.45 3.61
CA PRO A 14 0.57 -5.48 4.43
C PRO A 14 1.56 -6.43 5.10
N LYS A 15 1.19 -6.97 6.27
CA LYS A 15 1.94 -8.06 6.89
C LYS A 15 1.78 -9.33 6.07
N PHE A 16 2.89 -10.01 5.82
CA PHE A 16 2.92 -11.29 5.16
C PHE A 16 2.93 -12.42 6.18
N TYR A 17 1.86 -13.21 6.18
CA TYR A 17 1.72 -14.37 7.06
C TYR A 17 2.26 -15.66 6.43
N GLY A 18 2.40 -15.71 5.11
CA GLY A 18 2.96 -16.86 4.40
C GLY A 18 2.28 -17.10 3.06
N GLU A 19 2.61 -18.24 2.47
CA GLU A 19 2.07 -18.69 1.20
C GLU A 19 0.96 -19.74 1.45
N ALA A 20 0.00 -19.80 0.53
CA ALA A 20 -1.09 -20.76 0.55
C ALA A 20 -1.40 -21.26 -0.86
N ILE A 21 -2.21 -22.31 -0.94
CA ILE A 21 -2.89 -22.71 -2.17
C ILE A 21 -4.37 -22.43 -1.98
N HIS A 22 -4.95 -21.61 -2.87
CA HIS A 22 -6.37 -21.32 -2.89
C HIS A 22 -6.94 -21.76 -4.24
N ASP A 23 -7.90 -22.68 -4.22
CA ASP A 23 -8.53 -23.25 -5.41
C ASP A 23 -7.54 -23.76 -6.47
N GLY A 24 -6.44 -24.37 -6.01
CA GLY A 24 -5.40 -24.93 -6.87
C GLY A 24 -4.35 -23.94 -7.36
N SER A 25 -4.48 -22.65 -7.02
CA SER A 25 -3.54 -21.60 -7.41
C SER A 25 -2.66 -21.14 -6.24
N PRO A 26 -1.39 -20.76 -6.48
CA PRO A 26 -0.57 -20.11 -5.47
C PRO A 26 -1.21 -18.80 -4.97
N ALA A 27 -1.14 -18.57 -3.68
CA ALA A 27 -1.71 -17.39 -3.02
C ALA A 27 -0.77 -16.88 -1.92
N LEU A 28 -0.83 -15.57 -1.66
CA LEU A 28 -0.16 -14.93 -0.53
C LEU A 28 -1.20 -14.64 0.55
N VAL A 29 -0.86 -14.97 1.80
CA VAL A 29 -1.69 -14.62 2.96
C VAL A 29 -1.17 -13.32 3.54
N LEU A 30 -1.97 -12.25 3.39
CA LEU A 30 -1.63 -10.91 3.83
C LEU A 30 -2.60 -10.42 4.91
N SER A 31 -2.15 -9.49 5.77
CA SER A 31 -3.06 -8.79 6.66
C SER A 31 -4.07 -7.98 5.86
N LYS A 32 -5.34 -8.07 6.25
CA LYS A 32 -6.40 -7.23 5.68
C LYS A 32 -6.12 -5.75 5.99
N ILE A 33 -6.27 -4.91 4.98
CA ILE A 33 -6.42 -3.45 5.12
C ILE A 33 -7.93 -3.20 5.25
N LEU A 34 -8.36 -2.45 6.27
CA LEU A 34 -9.78 -2.26 6.56
C LEU A 34 -10.38 -1.05 5.82
N GLU A 35 -9.50 -0.18 5.34
CA GLU A 35 -9.79 1.08 4.70
C GLU A 35 -9.93 0.93 3.18
N GLN A 36 -10.35 2.02 2.52
CA GLN A 36 -10.62 2.03 1.10
C GLN A 36 -9.35 2.24 0.28
N SER A 37 -9.34 1.67 -0.93
CA SER A 37 -8.32 2.03 -1.92
C SER A 37 -8.56 3.47 -2.41
N LEU A 38 -7.52 4.14 -2.90
CA LEU A 38 -7.67 5.47 -3.51
C LEU A 38 -8.60 5.44 -4.73
N HIS A 39 -8.72 4.29 -5.39
CA HIS A 39 -9.69 4.09 -6.48
C HIS A 39 -11.14 4.23 -6.02
N ASP A 40 -11.45 3.86 -4.78
CA ASP A 40 -12.83 3.87 -4.26
C ASP A 40 -13.19 5.21 -3.57
N ILE A 41 -12.24 6.14 -3.48
CA ILE A 41 -12.44 7.48 -2.91
C ILE A 41 -13.04 8.40 -3.97
N ASP A 42 -14.14 9.06 -3.60
CA ASP A 42 -14.71 10.15 -4.39
C ASP A 42 -13.93 11.45 -4.15
N PHE A 43 -12.96 11.72 -5.03
CA PHE A 43 -12.13 12.92 -4.97
C PHE A 43 -12.91 14.23 -5.17
N ASP A 44 -14.09 14.21 -5.80
CA ASP A 44 -14.92 15.41 -5.97
C ASP A 44 -15.51 15.88 -4.63
N THR A 45 -15.66 14.97 -3.67
CA THR A 45 -16.16 15.28 -2.32
C THR A 45 -15.04 15.57 -1.31
N ARG A 46 -13.79 15.39 -1.70
CA ARG A 46 -12.63 15.57 -0.83
C ARG A 46 -12.34 17.07 -0.62
N PRO A 47 -12.13 17.54 0.62
CA PRO A 47 -11.69 18.91 0.86
C PRO A 47 -10.37 19.21 0.13
N GLU A 48 -10.29 20.34 -0.57
CA GLU A 48 -9.06 20.76 -1.28
C GLU A 48 -7.85 20.84 -0.33
N ALA A 49 -8.07 21.17 0.93
CA ALA A 49 -7.04 21.22 1.97
C ALA A 49 -6.41 19.83 2.28
N ASP A 50 -7.09 18.74 1.94
CA ASP A 50 -6.62 17.37 2.20
C ASP A 50 -5.76 16.82 1.05
N VAL A 51 -5.74 17.49 -0.10
CA VAL A 51 -4.95 17.05 -1.26
C VAL A 51 -3.44 17.13 -0.97
N PRO A 52 -2.88 18.26 -0.47
CA PRO A 52 -1.46 18.33 -0.12
C PRO A 52 -1.06 17.35 0.98
N ILE A 53 -2.00 17.01 1.87
CA ILE A 53 -1.79 16.03 2.94
C ILE A 53 -1.63 14.63 2.33
N LEU A 54 -2.49 14.25 1.39
CA LEU A 54 -2.38 12.98 0.68
C LEU A 54 -1.08 12.89 -0.12
N GLU A 55 -0.72 13.95 -0.85
CA GLU A 55 0.53 14.02 -1.61
C GLU A 55 1.74 13.78 -0.71
N ALA A 56 1.80 14.44 0.46
CA ALA A 56 2.88 14.26 1.42
C ALA A 56 2.99 12.80 1.93
N LYS A 57 1.84 12.16 2.23
CA LYS A 57 1.81 10.74 2.64
C LYS A 57 2.34 9.81 1.54
N LEU A 58 1.96 10.07 0.28
CA LEU A 58 2.42 9.30 -0.88
C LEU A 58 3.93 9.46 -1.09
N GLU A 59 4.44 10.69 -1.06
CA GLU A 59 5.86 10.98 -1.20
C GLU A 59 6.71 10.29 -0.12
N GLU A 60 6.28 10.37 1.15
CA GLU A 60 6.94 9.71 2.26
C GLU A 60 6.98 8.18 2.06
N ASN A 61 5.86 7.58 1.69
CA ASN A 61 5.77 6.14 1.48
C ASN A 61 6.68 5.69 0.33
N PHE A 62 6.64 6.35 -0.83
CA PHE A 62 7.49 6.02 -1.98
C PHE A 62 8.97 6.20 -1.69
N LYS A 63 9.33 7.23 -0.93
CA LYS A 63 10.72 7.43 -0.48
C LYS A 63 11.19 6.25 0.36
N ILE A 64 10.38 5.84 1.34
CA ILE A 64 10.70 4.70 2.22
C ILE A 64 10.80 3.40 1.42
N LEU A 65 9.86 3.13 0.51
CA LEU A 65 9.94 1.96 -0.37
C LEU A 65 11.24 1.95 -1.19
N THR A 66 11.62 3.10 -1.74
CA THR A 66 12.86 3.27 -2.50
C THR A 66 14.10 3.01 -1.64
N GLU A 67 14.13 3.48 -0.39
CA GLU A 67 15.22 3.23 0.56
C GLU A 67 15.42 1.73 0.84
N TYR A 68 14.33 0.95 0.75
CA TYR A 68 14.34 -0.50 0.90
C TYR A 68 14.47 -1.26 -0.42
N GLY A 69 14.77 -0.56 -1.53
CA GLY A 69 15.04 -1.16 -2.83
C GLY A 69 13.80 -1.49 -3.68
N VAL A 70 12.62 -1.03 -3.27
CA VAL A 70 11.39 -1.16 -4.05
C VAL A 70 11.24 0.07 -4.93
N PHE A 71 11.37 -0.12 -6.23
CA PHE A 71 11.03 0.89 -7.22
C PHE A 71 9.62 0.62 -7.69
N TYR A 72 8.66 1.36 -7.15
CA TYR A 72 7.28 1.20 -7.54
C TYR A 72 7.08 1.77 -8.95
N ARG A 73 6.88 0.90 -9.94
CA ARG A 73 6.85 1.28 -11.37
C ARG A 73 5.46 1.61 -11.88
N ASP A 74 4.43 1.22 -11.15
CA ASP A 74 3.04 1.39 -11.57
C ASP A 74 2.15 1.84 -10.41
N PRO A 75 2.09 3.15 -10.12
CA PRO A 75 1.24 3.71 -9.08
C PRO A 75 -0.23 3.77 -9.50
N GLU A 76 -0.86 2.61 -9.63
CA GLU A 76 -2.30 2.52 -9.82
C GLU A 76 -3.05 2.83 -8.50
N PRO A 77 -4.09 3.67 -8.52
CA PRO A 77 -4.87 4.03 -7.32
C PRO A 77 -5.52 2.84 -6.60
N CYS A 78 -5.80 1.73 -7.29
CA CYS A 78 -6.37 0.52 -6.70
C CYS A 78 -5.40 -0.22 -5.77
N ASN A 79 -4.09 0.02 -5.94
CA ASN A 79 -3.04 -0.59 -5.14
C ASN A 79 -2.65 0.27 -3.93
N ILE A 80 -3.23 1.45 -3.76
CA ILE A 80 -2.89 2.37 -2.68
C ILE A 80 -4.10 2.52 -1.78
N PHE A 81 -3.90 2.31 -0.48
CA PHE A 81 -4.94 2.43 0.53
C PHE A 81 -4.61 3.60 1.45
N GLU A 82 -5.56 4.51 1.67
CA GLU A 82 -5.42 5.55 2.68
C GLU A 82 -5.84 4.99 4.04
N VAL A 83 -4.89 4.89 4.98
CA VAL A 83 -5.07 4.27 6.29
C VAL A 83 -4.77 5.31 7.37
N GLU A 84 -5.81 5.95 7.89
CA GLU A 84 -5.71 7.03 8.89
C GLU A 84 -4.68 8.12 8.49
N ASP A 85 -3.56 8.18 9.19
CA ASP A 85 -2.48 9.17 9.01
C ASP A 85 -1.43 8.76 7.98
N ARG A 86 -1.57 7.59 7.35
CA ARG A 86 -0.62 7.03 6.39
C ARG A 86 -1.29 6.49 5.14
N VAL A 87 -0.47 6.03 4.20
CA VAL A 87 -0.90 5.21 3.07
C VAL A 87 -0.21 3.86 3.13
N MET A 88 -0.89 2.82 2.66
CA MET A 88 -0.33 1.49 2.50
C MET A 88 -0.37 1.10 1.03
N ILE A 89 0.74 0.55 0.54
CA ILE A 89 0.84 0.05 -0.83
C ILE A 89 0.65 -1.45 -0.84
N PHE A 90 -0.24 -1.88 -1.71
CA PHE A 90 -0.53 -3.24 -2.08
C PHE A 90 0.14 -3.53 -3.43
N ASP A 91 0.39 -4.81 -3.73
CA ASP A 91 0.99 -5.28 -4.99
C ASP A 91 2.38 -4.67 -5.31
N LEU A 92 3.46 -5.35 -4.92
CA LEU A 92 4.85 -4.84 -5.06
C LEU A 92 5.62 -5.51 -6.21
N GLU A 93 4.92 -6.04 -7.22
CA GLU A 93 5.53 -6.70 -8.38
C GLU A 93 6.40 -5.78 -9.26
#